data_AF-A0A126Q0V0-F1
#
_entry.id   AF-A0A126Q0V0-F1
#
_cell.length_a   1.000
_cell.length_b   1.000
_cell.length_c   1.000
_cell.angle_alpha   90.00
_cell.angle_beta   90.00
_cell.angle_gamma   90.00
#
_symmetry.space_group_name_H-M   'P 1'
#
loop_
_entity.id
_entity.type
_entity.pdbx_description
1 polymer ?
#
loop_
_entity_poly.entity_id
_entity_poly.type
_entity_poly.pdbx_seq_one_letter_code
_entity_poly.pdbx_strand_id
1 'polypeptide(L)'
;MEFDKEKYKVWKLPHPMLLHWIINPGLAFNELILGQRIPKVTLIDKTSDAPLMERQYVPCPECNALNDGRLWSKSNTFGHWFGYVCPECHGRISCLWNITSLILLVLTFPIWIWLKIFGERKWIEKEKSRFAEVVSSELPEAKKTNWLKMGITYGVLMFCIMVLPKSFQNQLTPSAIAIQAAIWLGGGLVFGLAMKLFLGSRK
;
A
#
# COMPACT_ATOMS: atom_id res chain seq x y z
N MET A 1 7.81 -14.44 18.09
CA MET A 1 9.13 -13.97 17.63
C MET A 1 9.53 -12.76 18.44
N GLU A 2 10.73 -12.81 19.02
CA GLU A 2 11.37 -11.66 19.65
C GLU A 2 12.31 -11.00 18.64
N PHE A 3 12.33 -9.67 18.62
CA PHE A 3 13.19 -8.90 17.74
C PHE A 3 14.21 -8.15 18.58
N ASP A 4 15.42 -8.01 18.05
CA ASP A 4 16.43 -7.12 18.61
C ASP A 4 15.87 -5.69 18.62
N LYS A 5 15.55 -5.21 19.82
CA LYS A 5 14.99 -3.88 20.05
C LYS A 5 16.03 -2.80 19.88
N GLU A 6 17.32 -3.10 19.95
CA GLU A 6 18.41 -2.15 19.70
C GLU A 6 18.54 -1.90 18.20
N LYS A 7 18.43 -2.96 17.39
CA LYS A 7 18.45 -2.85 15.93
C LYS A 7 17.13 -2.39 15.32
N TYR A 8 15.98 -2.90 15.75
CA TYR A 8 14.70 -2.69 15.06
C TYR A 8 13.68 -1.92 15.90
N LYS A 9 13.04 -0.93 15.28
CA LYS A 9 11.80 -0.33 15.77
C LYS A 9 10.60 -1.07 15.16
N VAL A 10 9.75 -1.64 16.01
CA VAL A 10 8.57 -2.38 15.56
C VAL A 10 7.41 -1.42 15.29
N TRP A 11 6.92 -1.40 14.07
CA TRP A 11 5.66 -0.77 13.68
C TRP A 11 4.56 -1.83 13.68
N LYS A 12 3.60 -1.64 14.58
CA LYS A 12 2.36 -2.41 14.70
C LYS A 12 1.27 -1.48 15.23
N LEU A 13 0.03 -1.94 15.30
CA LEU A 13 -1.01 -1.16 15.96
C LEU A 13 -0.60 -0.80 17.41
N PRO A 14 -0.88 0.43 17.88
CA PRO A 14 -1.77 1.46 17.30
C PRO A 14 -1.06 2.55 16.48
N HIS A 15 -0.10 2.22 15.60
CA HIS A 15 0.56 3.23 14.75
C HIS A 15 -0.43 4.00 13.84
N PRO A 16 -0.40 5.35 13.77
CA PRO A 16 -1.40 6.16 13.04
C PRO A 16 -1.59 5.78 11.57
N MET A 17 -0.51 5.47 10.85
CA MET A 17 -0.64 5.03 9.44
C MET A 17 -1.38 3.70 9.30
N LEU A 18 -1.18 2.77 10.23
CA LEU A 18 -1.86 1.49 10.22
C LEU A 18 -3.32 1.67 10.63
N LEU A 19 -3.59 2.58 11.56
CA LEU A 19 -4.97 2.94 11.93
C LEU A 19 -5.71 3.57 10.76
N HIS A 20 -5.09 4.55 10.06
CA HIS A 20 -5.64 5.13 8.83
C HIS A 20 -5.97 4.05 7.80
N TRP A 21 -5.10 3.05 7.64
CA TRP A 21 -5.37 1.93 6.74
C TRP A 21 -6.63 1.15 7.11
N ILE A 22 -6.86 0.90 8.40
CA ILE A 22 -7.99 0.12 8.90
C ILE A 22 -9.32 0.86 8.73
N ILE A 23 -9.34 2.18 8.96
CA ILE A 23 -10.57 2.97 9.07
C ILE A 23 -10.99 3.67 7.78
N ASN A 24 -10.06 3.95 6.86
CA ASN A 24 -10.38 4.75 5.67
C ASN A 24 -11.18 3.91 4.66
N PRO A 25 -12.46 4.22 4.40
CA PRO A 25 -13.30 3.41 3.51
C PRO A 25 -12.80 3.38 2.07
N GLY A 26 -12.10 4.41 1.61
CA GLY A 26 -11.53 4.47 0.26
C GLY A 26 -10.48 3.37 0.00
N LEU A 27 -9.80 2.89 1.06
CA LEU A 27 -8.82 1.82 0.94
C LEU A 27 -9.44 0.43 0.75
N ALA A 28 -10.75 0.28 0.93
CA ALA A 28 -11.43 -0.95 0.57
C ALA A 28 -11.35 -1.24 -0.94
N PHE A 29 -11.34 -0.19 -1.78
CA PHE A 29 -11.08 -0.35 -3.20
C PHE A 29 -9.66 -0.89 -3.46
N ASN A 30 -8.66 -0.33 -2.77
CA ASN A 30 -7.28 -0.80 -2.89
C ASN A 30 -7.14 -2.26 -2.45
N GLU A 31 -7.76 -2.66 -1.34
CA GLU A 31 -7.69 -4.05 -0.84
C GLU A 31 -8.46 -5.04 -1.72
N LEU A 32 -9.72 -4.75 -2.04
CA LEU A 32 -10.61 -5.71 -2.68
C LEU A 32 -10.45 -5.75 -4.21
N ILE A 33 -10.25 -4.59 -4.83
CA ILE A 33 -10.17 -4.49 -6.30
C ILE A 33 -8.72 -4.61 -6.77
N LEU A 34 -7.82 -3.82 -6.18
CA LEU A 34 -6.41 -3.82 -6.60
C LEU A 34 -5.58 -4.90 -5.90
N GLY A 35 -6.06 -5.51 -4.82
CA GLY A 35 -5.31 -6.49 -4.04
C GLY A 35 -4.13 -5.88 -3.29
N GLN A 36 -4.13 -4.59 -2.98
CA GLN A 36 -3.08 -3.98 -2.16
C GLN A 36 -3.24 -4.43 -0.71
N ARG A 37 -2.14 -4.78 -0.04
CA ARG A 37 -2.14 -5.17 1.38
C ARG A 37 -1.09 -4.41 2.14
N ILE A 38 -1.24 -4.36 3.47
CA ILE A 38 -0.24 -3.87 4.41
C ILE A 38 0.01 -4.95 5.46
N PRO A 39 1.27 -5.30 5.78
CA PRO A 39 1.58 -6.29 6.81
C PRO A 39 1.17 -5.80 8.20
N LYS A 40 0.81 -6.71 9.10
CA LYS A 40 0.46 -6.36 10.49
C LYS A 40 1.64 -5.82 11.29
N VAL A 41 2.84 -6.25 10.91
CA VAL A 41 4.10 -5.90 11.56
C VAL A 41 5.10 -5.50 10.49
N THR A 42 5.74 -4.35 10.69
CA THR A 42 6.89 -3.89 9.91
C THR A 42 8.00 -3.54 10.88
N LEU A 43 9.22 -3.95 10.60
CA LEU A 43 10.41 -3.58 11.36
C LEU A 43 11.13 -2.45 10.63
N ILE A 44 11.54 -1.43 11.36
CA ILE A 44 12.35 -0.33 10.83
C ILE A 44 13.74 -0.44 11.43
N ASP A 45 14.77 -0.59 10.59
CA ASP A 45 16.16 -0.64 11.05
C ASP A 45 16.58 0.73 11.60
N LYS A 46 17.07 0.75 12.84
CA LYS A 46 17.58 1.93 13.53
C LYS A 46 19.09 2.08 13.37
N THR A 47 19.80 1.10 12.85
CA THR A 47 21.26 1.14 12.67
C THR A 47 21.66 1.66 11.29
N SER A 48 20.73 1.66 10.34
CA SER A 48 20.93 2.15 8.98
C SER A 48 20.52 3.61 8.80
N ASP A 49 21.39 4.40 8.15
CA ASP A 49 21.12 5.78 7.69
C ASP A 49 20.38 5.83 6.34
N ALA A 50 19.95 4.68 5.83
CA ALA A 50 19.16 4.61 4.61
C ALA A 50 17.81 5.34 4.77
N PRO A 51 17.22 5.82 3.66
CA PRO A 51 15.86 6.35 3.66
C PRO A 51 14.85 5.37 4.29
N LEU A 52 13.80 5.90 4.93
CA LEU A 52 12.77 5.11 5.60
C LEU A 52 12.22 3.99 4.71
N MET A 53 12.03 4.23 3.41
CA MET A 53 11.54 3.22 2.46
C MET A 53 12.48 2.01 2.29
N GLU A 54 13.79 2.18 2.47
CA GLU A 54 14.82 1.18 2.21
C GLU A 54 15.24 0.40 3.47
N ARG A 55 14.84 0.87 4.65
CA ARG A 55 15.15 0.24 5.94
C ARG A 55 13.95 -0.45 6.60
N GLN A 56 12.93 -0.78 5.81
CA GLN A 56 11.75 -1.50 6.27
C GLN A 56 11.89 -2.98 5.98
N TYR A 57 11.51 -3.81 6.95
CA TYR A 57 11.50 -5.26 6.81
C TYR A 57 10.16 -5.82 7.27
N VAL A 58 9.68 -6.83 6.57
CA VAL A 58 8.45 -7.56 6.86
C VAL A 58 8.82 -8.94 7.39
N PRO A 59 8.62 -9.20 8.69
CA PRO A 59 8.93 -10.49 9.29
C PRO A 59 7.96 -11.58 8.82
N CYS A 60 8.48 -12.74 8.46
CA CYS A 60 7.67 -13.95 8.26
C CYS A 60 7.38 -14.62 9.61
N PRO A 61 6.11 -14.92 9.95
CA PRO A 61 5.78 -15.61 11.19
C PRO A 61 6.12 -17.11 11.20
N GLU A 62 6.33 -17.72 10.03
CA GLU A 62 6.57 -19.17 9.90
C GLU A 62 8.07 -19.51 9.97
N CYS A 63 8.91 -18.85 9.16
CA CYS A 63 10.35 -19.13 9.11
C CYS A 63 11.24 -18.04 9.76
N ASN A 64 10.66 -16.98 10.31
CA ASN A 64 11.38 -15.83 10.88
C ASN A 64 12.26 -15.04 9.90
N ALA A 65 12.13 -15.27 8.59
CA ALA A 65 12.78 -14.48 7.55
C ALA A 65 12.44 -12.99 7.66
N LEU A 66 13.44 -12.14 7.43
CA LEU A 66 13.28 -10.68 7.36
C LEU A 66 13.28 -10.23 5.90
N ASN A 67 12.09 -10.06 5.34
CA ASN A 67 11.91 -9.74 3.94
C ASN A 67 12.00 -8.22 3.75
N ASP A 68 12.72 -7.73 2.74
CA ASP A 68 12.75 -6.29 2.43
C ASP A 68 11.33 -5.79 2.11
N GLY A 69 10.89 -4.71 2.77
CA GLY A 69 9.54 -4.17 2.60
C GLY A 69 9.26 -3.68 1.19
N ARG A 70 10.30 -3.41 0.40
CA ARG A 70 10.19 -2.97 -1.00
C ARG A 70 9.77 -4.08 -1.95
N LEU A 71 9.81 -5.35 -1.54
CA LEU A 71 9.34 -6.48 -2.34
C LEU A 71 7.89 -6.30 -2.80
N TRP A 72 7.04 -5.62 -2.01
CA TRP A 72 5.64 -5.38 -2.33
C TRP A 72 5.35 -3.92 -2.71
N SER A 73 6.27 -3.31 -3.47
CA SER A 73 6.17 -1.90 -3.89
C SER A 73 6.38 -1.72 -5.40
N LYS A 74 6.18 -0.49 -5.90
CA LYS A 74 6.17 -0.15 -7.34
C LYS A 74 5.36 -1.13 -8.18
N SER A 75 5.99 -1.84 -9.12
CA SER A 75 5.35 -2.80 -10.03
C SER A 75 4.75 -4.01 -9.30
N ASN A 76 5.22 -4.31 -8.09
CA ASN A 76 4.74 -5.43 -7.28
C ASN A 76 3.82 -4.99 -6.12
N THR A 77 3.19 -3.81 -6.21
CA THR A 77 2.31 -3.28 -5.13
C THR A 77 0.95 -3.98 -5.05
N PHE A 78 0.45 -4.46 -6.19
CA PHE A 78 -0.92 -4.92 -6.36
C PHE A 78 -1.02 -6.43 -6.60
N GLY A 79 -2.25 -6.94 -6.51
CA GLY A 79 -2.57 -8.34 -6.77
C GLY A 79 -2.34 -9.28 -5.60
N HIS A 80 -2.22 -8.77 -4.38
CA HIS A 80 -1.98 -9.50 -3.13
C HIS A 80 -3.27 -9.85 -2.37
N TRP A 81 -4.35 -10.21 -3.08
CA TRP A 81 -5.69 -10.36 -2.48
C TRP A 81 -5.75 -11.30 -1.26
N PHE A 82 -4.93 -12.36 -1.23
CA PHE A 82 -4.89 -13.32 -0.12
C PHE A 82 -3.79 -13.03 0.92
N GLY A 83 -3.17 -11.85 0.86
CA GLY A 83 -2.06 -11.45 1.72
C GLY A 83 -0.71 -11.55 1.05
N TYR A 84 0.36 -11.37 1.82
CA TYR A 84 1.71 -11.55 1.34
C TYR A 84 2.16 -13.00 1.55
N VAL A 85 3.02 -13.46 0.63
CA VAL A 85 3.66 -14.78 0.70
C VAL A 85 5.16 -14.55 0.91
N CYS A 86 5.78 -15.33 1.78
CA CYS A 86 7.21 -15.21 2.04
C CYS A 86 8.01 -15.88 0.91
N PRO A 87 9.01 -15.20 0.30
CA PRO A 87 9.85 -15.79 -0.73
C PRO A 87 10.72 -16.96 -0.25
N GLU A 88 11.03 -17.04 1.05
CA GLU A 88 11.91 -18.09 1.59
C GLU A 88 11.17 -19.40 1.88
N CYS A 89 10.04 -19.34 2.59
CA CYS A 89 9.29 -20.53 3.02
C CYS A 89 7.95 -20.72 2.30
N HIS A 90 7.52 -19.77 1.46
CA HIS A 90 6.19 -19.72 0.85
C HIS A 90 5.02 -19.68 1.84
N GLY A 91 5.32 -19.44 3.12
CA GLY A 91 4.35 -19.23 4.18
C GLY A 91 3.61 -17.91 4.04
N ARG A 92 2.43 -17.80 4.68
CA ARG A 92 1.62 -16.58 4.61
C ARG A 92 2.08 -15.56 5.65
N ILE A 93 2.27 -14.33 5.20
CA ILE A 93 2.54 -13.20 6.06
C ILE A 93 1.21 -12.52 6.40
N SER A 94 0.98 -12.32 7.70
CA SER A 94 -0.23 -11.70 8.20
C SER A 94 -0.33 -10.23 7.76
N CYS A 95 -1.41 -9.90 7.06
CA CYS A 95 -1.76 -8.53 6.67
C CYS A 95 -2.91 -7.97 7.50
N LEU A 96 -3.00 -6.64 7.56
CA LEU A 96 -4.15 -5.92 8.10
C LEU A 96 -5.35 -6.06 7.16
N TRP A 97 -6.52 -5.85 7.74
CA TRP A 97 -7.78 -5.71 7.02
C TRP A 97 -8.36 -4.33 7.31
N ASN A 98 -8.88 -3.70 6.27
CA ASN A 98 -9.75 -2.55 6.39
C ASN A 98 -11.15 -2.98 6.85
N ILE A 99 -11.77 -2.20 7.74
CA ILE A 99 -13.09 -2.52 8.30
C ILE A 99 -14.16 -2.53 7.19
N THR A 100 -14.12 -1.55 6.29
CA THR A 100 -15.04 -1.47 5.16
C THR A 100 -14.87 -2.65 4.21
N SER A 101 -13.63 -3.11 3.97
CA SER A 101 -13.40 -4.35 3.20
C SER A 101 -14.09 -5.55 3.83
N LEU A 102 -13.96 -5.72 5.16
CA LEU A 102 -14.59 -6.82 5.87
C LEU A 102 -16.12 -6.75 5.78
N ILE A 103 -16.71 -5.56 5.97
CA ILE A 103 -18.15 -5.36 5.83
C ILE A 103 -18.60 -5.74 4.42
N LEU A 104 -17.93 -5.25 3.38
CA LEU A 104 -18.27 -5.58 1.99
C LEU A 104 -18.15 -7.07 1.71
N LEU A 105 -17.09 -7.73 2.19
CA LEU A 105 -16.92 -9.17 2.04
C LEU A 105 -18.05 -9.94 2.76
N VAL A 106 -18.45 -9.54 3.97
CA VAL A 106 -19.57 -10.19 4.66
C VAL A 106 -20.88 -10.02 3.87
N LEU A 107 -21.19 -8.80 3.44
CA LEU A 107 -22.43 -8.51 2.70
C LEU A 107 -22.48 -9.17 1.33
N THR A 108 -21.33 -9.40 0.70
CA THR A 108 -21.24 -9.99 -0.65
C THR A 108 -20.80 -11.46 -0.63
N PHE A 109 -20.77 -12.10 0.56
CA PHE A 109 -20.24 -13.46 0.77
C PHE A 109 -20.66 -14.50 -0.29
N PRO A 110 -21.96 -14.63 -0.66
CA PRO A 110 -22.37 -15.63 -1.63
C PRO A 110 -21.74 -15.46 -3.02
N ILE A 111 -21.30 -14.25 -3.37
CA ILE A 111 -20.77 -13.91 -4.69
C ILE A 111 -19.29 -14.27 -4.80
N TRP A 112 -18.46 -13.84 -3.84
CA TRP A 112 -17.00 -14.00 -3.95
C TRP A 112 -16.45 -15.29 -3.34
N ILE A 113 -17.23 -16.03 -2.54
CA ILE A 113 -16.74 -17.25 -1.90
C ILE A 113 -16.24 -18.29 -2.92
N TRP A 114 -16.87 -18.36 -4.09
CA TRP A 114 -16.43 -19.23 -5.18
C TRP A 114 -15.08 -18.81 -5.76
N LEU A 115 -14.86 -17.50 -5.92
CA LEU A 115 -13.56 -16.96 -6.36
C LEU A 115 -12.46 -17.33 -5.36
N LYS A 116 -12.76 -17.31 -4.06
CA LYS A 116 -11.83 -17.78 -3.03
C LYS A 116 -11.54 -19.27 -3.17
N ILE A 117 -12.57 -20.11 -3.16
CA ILE A 117 -12.40 -21.59 -3.16
C ILE A 117 -11.59 -22.06 -4.37
N PHE A 118 -11.89 -21.55 -5.57
CA PHE A 118 -11.23 -22.00 -6.81
C PHE A 118 -9.96 -21.23 -7.13
N GLY A 119 -9.90 -19.95 -6.77
CA GLY A 119 -8.83 -19.04 -7.19
C GLY A 119 -7.63 -19.01 -6.25
N GLU A 120 -7.80 -19.30 -4.96
CA GLU A 120 -6.75 -19.10 -3.95
C GLU A 120 -5.51 -19.97 -4.21
N ARG A 121 -5.68 -21.25 -4.57
CA ARG A 121 -4.53 -22.13 -4.88
C ARG A 121 -3.75 -21.65 -6.09
N LYS A 122 -4.46 -21.33 -7.19
CA LYS A 122 -3.84 -20.80 -8.42
C LYS A 122 -3.15 -19.47 -8.17
N TRP A 123 -3.74 -18.64 -7.32
CA TRP A 123 -3.16 -17.37 -6.91
C TRP A 123 -1.86 -17.57 -6.14
N ILE A 124 -1.81 -18.49 -5.16
CA ILE A 124 -0.59 -18.78 -4.39
C ILE A 124 0.54 -19.25 -5.32
N GLU A 125 0.26 -20.16 -6.25
CA GLU A 125 1.29 -20.63 -7.21
C GLU A 125 1.81 -19.50 -8.11
N LYS A 126 0.92 -18.60 -8.55
CA LYS A 126 1.32 -17.39 -9.28
C LYS A 126 2.15 -16.43 -8.42
N GLU A 127 1.86 -16.33 -7.13
CA GLU A 127 2.62 -15.48 -6.21
C GLU A 127 4.04 -16.00 -6.00
N LYS A 128 4.21 -17.33 -5.89
CA LYS A 128 5.54 -17.96 -5.83
C LYS A 128 6.38 -17.64 -7.07
N SER A 129 5.79 -17.71 -8.27
CA SER A 129 6.52 -17.41 -9.50
C SER A 129 6.90 -15.92 -9.61
N ARG A 130 6.08 -15.00 -9.08
CA ARG A 130 6.38 -13.55 -9.07
C ARG A 130 7.63 -13.22 -8.27
N PHE A 131 7.93 -13.93 -7.18
CA PHE A 131 9.13 -13.63 -6.40
C PHE A 131 10.43 -13.95 -7.13
N ALA A 132 10.46 -14.96 -8.01
CA ALA A 132 11.64 -15.23 -8.83
C ALA A 132 12.00 -14.01 -9.71
N GLU A 133 10.99 -13.33 -10.25
CA GLU A 133 11.16 -12.10 -11.05
C GLU A 133 11.51 -10.89 -10.18
N VAL A 134 10.87 -10.74 -9.00
CA VAL A 134 11.08 -9.58 -8.14
C VAL A 134 12.44 -9.64 -7.44
N VAL A 135 12.88 -10.81 -6.98
CA VAL A 135 14.19 -11.02 -6.35
C VAL A 135 15.34 -10.80 -7.35
N SER A 136 15.12 -11.12 -8.63
CA SER A 136 16.11 -10.85 -9.68
C SER A 136 16.11 -9.39 -10.16
N SER A 137 15.07 -8.62 -9.85
CA SER A 137 14.97 -7.21 -10.21
C SER A 137 15.58 -6.28 -9.16
N GLU A 138 16.08 -5.11 -9.58
CA GLU A 138 16.57 -4.09 -8.64
C GLU A 138 15.43 -3.57 -7.76
N LEU A 139 15.61 -3.68 -6.43
CA LEU A 139 14.67 -3.12 -5.47
C LEU A 139 14.58 -1.59 -5.62
N PRO A 140 13.38 -1.01 -5.47
CA PRO A 140 13.20 0.42 -5.65
C PRO A 140 13.95 1.26 -4.61
N GLU A 141 14.70 2.24 -5.07
CA GLU A 141 15.35 3.24 -4.22
C GLU A 141 14.47 4.47 -3.99
N ALA A 142 14.58 5.08 -2.82
CA ALA A 142 13.83 6.27 -2.44
C ALA A 142 14.21 7.48 -3.30
N LYS A 143 15.49 7.61 -3.65
CA LYS A 143 15.99 8.70 -4.52
C LYS A 143 15.37 8.66 -5.91
N LYS A 144 15.08 7.46 -6.43
CA LYS A 144 14.49 7.24 -7.76
C LYS A 144 12.96 7.41 -7.77
N THR A 145 12.32 7.68 -6.63
CA THR A 145 10.88 7.89 -6.55
C THR A 145 10.52 9.33 -6.92
N ASN A 146 9.80 9.50 -8.03
CA ASN A 146 9.36 10.81 -8.52
C ASN A 146 8.15 11.32 -7.73
N TRP A 147 8.42 12.03 -6.63
CA TRP A 147 7.41 12.63 -5.76
C TRP A 147 6.50 13.65 -6.48
N LEU A 148 7.03 14.35 -7.49
CA LEU A 148 6.26 15.33 -8.25
C LEU A 148 5.22 14.62 -9.12
N LYS A 149 5.61 13.55 -9.81
CA LYS A 149 4.69 12.71 -10.57
C LYS A 149 3.60 12.13 -9.65
N MET A 150 3.99 11.62 -8.49
CA MET A 150 3.03 11.10 -7.49
C MET A 150 2.02 12.15 -7.05
N GLY A 151 2.48 13.35 -6.72
CA GLY A 151 1.62 14.46 -6.30
C GLY A 151 0.68 14.95 -7.38
N ILE A 152 1.18 15.13 -8.61
CA ILE A 152 0.36 15.54 -9.77
C ILE A 152 -0.69 14.47 -10.09
N THR A 153 -0.29 13.19 -10.14
CA THR A 153 -1.24 12.10 -10.39
C THR A 153 -2.33 12.05 -9.33
N TYR A 154 -1.98 12.21 -8.06
CA TYR A 154 -2.97 12.27 -6.98
C TYR A 154 -3.91 13.48 -7.15
N GLY A 155 -3.39 14.68 -7.38
CA GLY A 155 -4.19 15.89 -7.57
C GLY A 155 -5.16 15.78 -8.75
N VAL A 156 -4.71 15.27 -9.90
CA VAL A 156 -5.55 15.06 -11.09
C VAL A 156 -6.63 14.02 -10.81
N LEU A 157 -6.30 12.88 -10.20
CA LEU A 157 -7.28 11.85 -9.87
C LEU A 157 -8.35 12.38 -8.91
N MET A 158 -7.95 13.11 -7.87
CA MET A 158 -8.88 13.68 -6.91
C MET A 158 -9.77 14.75 -7.55
N PHE A 159 -9.23 15.59 -8.42
CA PHE A 159 -10.04 16.52 -9.23
C PHE A 159 -11.08 15.75 -10.05
N CYS A 160 -10.66 14.72 -10.79
CA CYS A 160 -11.57 13.93 -11.61
C CYS A 160 -12.71 13.29 -10.79
N ILE A 161 -12.37 12.66 -9.65
CA ILE A 161 -13.35 11.95 -8.82
C ILE A 161 -14.32 12.93 -8.13
N MET A 162 -13.81 14.08 -7.65
CA MET A 162 -14.60 14.98 -6.80
C MET A 162 -15.32 16.09 -7.58
N VAL A 163 -14.80 16.47 -8.75
CA VAL A 163 -15.27 17.64 -9.51
C VAL A 163 -16.03 17.24 -10.77
N LEU A 164 -15.60 16.22 -11.52
CA LEU A 164 -16.28 15.84 -12.77
C LEU A 164 -17.75 15.44 -12.57
N PRO A 165 -18.15 14.66 -11.55
CA PRO A 165 -19.56 14.33 -11.36
C PRO A 165 -20.44 15.56 -11.18
N LYS A 166 -19.97 16.55 -10.41
CA LYS A 166 -20.67 17.82 -10.19
C LYS A 166 -20.69 18.69 -11.45
N SER A 167 -19.63 18.65 -12.24
CA SER A 167 -19.56 19.33 -13.54
C SER A 167 -20.57 18.76 -14.52
N PHE A 168 -20.68 17.43 -14.64
CA PHE A 168 -21.67 16.78 -15.51
C PHE A 168 -23.11 17.00 -15.08
N GLN A 169 -23.33 17.26 -13.79
CA GLN A 169 -24.63 17.64 -13.24
C GLN A 169 -24.93 19.15 -13.38
N ASN A 170 -24.09 19.92 -14.10
CA ASN A 170 -24.18 21.38 -14.26
C ASN A 170 -24.25 22.14 -12.92
N GLN A 171 -23.68 21.59 -11.85
CA GLN A 171 -23.70 22.19 -10.50
C GLN A 171 -22.54 23.16 -10.28
N LEU A 172 -21.62 23.29 -11.23
CA LEU A 172 -20.42 24.11 -11.10
C LEU A 172 -20.29 25.08 -12.26
N THR A 173 -20.06 26.34 -11.93
CA THR A 173 -19.65 27.38 -12.89
C THR A 173 -18.23 27.13 -13.39
N PRO A 174 -17.85 27.58 -14.59
CA PRO A 174 -16.48 27.44 -15.12
C PRO A 174 -15.39 28.00 -14.18
N SER A 175 -15.65 29.13 -13.52
CA SER A 175 -14.73 29.72 -12.54
C SER A 175 -14.52 28.81 -11.32
N ALA A 176 -15.59 28.20 -10.80
CA ALA A 176 -15.52 27.23 -9.71
C ALA A 176 -14.72 25.97 -10.12
N ILE A 177 -14.84 25.50 -11.36
CA ILE A 177 -14.04 24.37 -11.86
C ILE A 177 -12.55 24.74 -11.87
N ALA A 178 -12.19 25.94 -12.34
CA ALA A 178 -10.80 26.40 -12.35
C ALA A 178 -10.22 26.53 -10.93
N ILE A 179 -10.99 27.08 -9.98
CA ILE A 179 -10.59 27.17 -8.57
C ILE A 179 -10.37 25.77 -7.98
N GLN A 180 -11.29 24.83 -8.22
CA GLN A 180 -11.15 23.46 -7.74
C GLN A 180 -9.93 22.77 -8.35
N ALA A 181 -9.65 22.97 -9.63
CA ALA A 181 -8.45 22.44 -10.27
C ALA A 181 -7.18 22.95 -9.59
N ALA A 182 -7.10 24.26 -9.30
CA ALA A 182 -5.97 24.85 -8.59
C ALA A 182 -5.81 24.28 -7.17
N ILE A 183 -6.92 24.12 -6.43
CA ILE A 183 -6.92 23.53 -5.08
C ILE A 183 -6.40 22.09 -5.11
N TRP A 184 -6.92 21.25 -6.01
CA TRP A 184 -6.53 19.84 -6.08
C TRP A 184 -5.10 19.64 -6.56
N LEU A 185 -4.63 20.47 -7.51
CA LEU A 185 -3.22 20.48 -7.91
C LEU A 185 -2.31 20.93 -6.77
N GLY A 186 -2.64 22.03 -6.08
CA GLY A 186 -1.89 22.50 -4.91
C GLY A 186 -1.83 21.46 -3.80
N GLY A 187 -2.97 20.86 -3.46
CA GLY A 187 -3.06 19.77 -2.48
C GLY A 187 -2.25 18.54 -2.91
N GLY A 188 -2.27 18.19 -4.20
CA GLY A 188 -1.46 17.12 -4.76
C GLY A 188 0.05 17.37 -4.63
N LEU A 189 0.51 18.59 -4.88
CA LEU A 189 1.92 18.97 -4.70
C LEU A 189 2.34 18.91 -3.23
N VAL A 190 1.51 19.42 -2.31
CA VAL A 190 1.75 19.33 -0.86
C VAL A 190 1.83 17.88 -0.42
N PHE A 191 0.90 17.04 -0.88
CA PHE A 191 0.93 15.60 -0.63
C PHE A 191 2.22 14.94 -1.15
N GLY A 192 2.60 15.21 -2.40
CA GLY A 192 3.83 14.69 -2.98
C GLY A 192 5.08 15.09 -2.19
N LEU A 193 5.17 16.35 -1.76
CA LEU A 193 6.26 16.84 -0.92
C LEU A 193 6.28 16.16 0.46
N ALA A 194 5.12 16.03 1.11
CA ALA A 194 5.01 15.33 2.39
C ALA A 194 5.49 13.86 2.26
N MET A 195 5.09 13.17 1.19
CA MET A 195 5.53 11.80 0.92
C MET A 195 7.03 11.71 0.65
N LYS A 196 7.63 12.68 -0.07
CA LYS A 196 9.08 12.76 -0.28
C LYS A 196 9.83 12.86 1.04
N LEU A 197 9.40 13.77 1.92
CA LEU A 197 10.04 14.01 3.21
C LEU A 197 9.89 12.79 4.13
N PHE A 198 8.70 12.19 4.15
CA PHE A 198 8.42 11.04 5.00
C PHE A 198 9.16 9.78 4.55
N LEU A 199 9.01 9.34 3.30
CA LEU A 199 9.66 8.14 2.77
C LEU A 199 11.17 8.31 2.60
N GLY A 200 11.61 9.53 2.34
CA GLY A 200 13.01 9.93 2.23
C GLY A 200 13.68 10.19 3.59
N SER A 201 12.92 10.19 4.69
CA SER A 201 13.46 10.49 6.02
C SER A 201 14.53 9.48 6.41
N ARG A 202 15.66 10.01 6.87
CA ARG A 202 16.76 9.21 7.42
C ARG A 202 16.66 9.20 8.95
N LYS A 203 17.45 8.36 9.60
CA LYS A 203 17.53 8.37 11.07
C LYS A 203 18.21 9.64 11.57
#